data_AF-A0A914UCF9-F1
#
_entry.id   AF-A0A914UCF9-F1
#
_cell.length_a   1.000
_cell.length_b   1.000
_cell.length_c   1.000
_cell.angle_alpha   90.00
_cell.angle_beta   90.00
_cell.angle_gamma   90.00
#
_symmetry.space_group_name_H-M   'P 1'
#
loop_
_entity.id
_entity.type
_entity.pdbx_description
1 polymer ?
#
loop_
_entity_poly.entity_id
_entity_poly.type
_entity_poly.pdbx_seq_one_letter_code
_entity_poly.pdbx_strand_id
1 'polypeptide(L)'
;MSIRPHENWMFEALTISQPSTVLVLRYRIFEKLNRGWKKSVDEKISVDLNSGGAKYDLNREHSIELIASGSRPHRQLEPGNYFWQIGTGINEKPQLRGKIAINDFNETSLEKLGWFRMEGNAWAIKNGLGRMPKSQHIQVKDCKAQSYLTTLDAEQFVLEGSDDKVLSYNLGSAIIDDPWIGGIEIGNRAITVNHAEGTSLLLTLKAKSQPKAVHHISQFSSFNGSIQLDKDSNRFLNLTFLDTRGTLIGQVFSSETRTQMDIVFSIQTSTNIEIFFKAIVSLPSTIDSRRYICIHASGDLDSQQCQWLEYKADPLNLNRISHRWQQAHSNCNGCNERGVDLFLTNLDPRKWFDGLNSPAEIMMCVFEILLGIVLFMAIIALCTKCFIPLTRWLICIPKVPKK
;
A
#
# COMPACT_ATOMS: atom_id res chain seq x y z
N MET A 1 -15.07 14.24 -15.06
CA MET A 1 -14.03 13.30 -14.57
C MET A 1 -14.61 11.89 -14.59
N SER A 2 -13.90 10.93 -15.17
CA SER A 2 -14.30 9.51 -15.17
C SER A 2 -13.22 8.72 -14.45
N ILE A 3 -13.61 7.85 -13.51
CA ILE A 3 -12.69 7.00 -12.75
C ILE A 3 -12.99 5.56 -13.12
N ARG A 4 -11.97 4.78 -13.44
CA ARG A 4 -12.09 3.39 -13.88
C ARG A 4 -11.00 2.54 -13.21
N PRO A 5 -11.24 1.24 -13.01
CA PRO A 5 -10.21 0.32 -12.55
C PRO A 5 -8.99 0.35 -13.48
N HIS A 6 -7.80 0.48 -12.90
CA HIS A 6 -6.55 0.41 -13.64
C HIS A 6 -6.19 -1.07 -13.84
N GLU A 7 -5.95 -1.48 -15.10
CA GLU A 7 -5.52 -2.84 -15.47
C GLU A 7 -6.37 -4.00 -14.89
N ASN A 8 -7.64 -3.71 -14.54
CA ASN A 8 -8.52 -4.65 -13.82
C ASN A 8 -7.91 -5.22 -12.52
N TRP A 9 -7.00 -4.48 -11.87
CA TRP A 9 -6.44 -4.91 -10.60
C TRP A 9 -7.51 -4.91 -9.51
N MET A 10 -7.58 -6.01 -8.78
CA MET A 10 -8.48 -6.19 -7.65
C MET A 10 -7.67 -6.54 -6.41
N PHE A 11 -8.03 -5.93 -5.29
CA PHE A 11 -7.37 -6.15 -4.01
C PHE A 11 -8.41 -6.42 -2.94
N GLU A 12 -8.10 -7.32 -2.03
CA GLU A 12 -8.89 -7.56 -0.82
C GLU A 12 -8.16 -6.91 0.36
N ALA A 13 -8.87 -6.05 1.10
CA ALA A 13 -8.36 -5.43 2.30
C ALA A 13 -8.98 -6.09 3.53
N LEU A 14 -8.16 -6.29 4.56
CA LEU A 14 -8.57 -6.90 5.82
C LEU A 14 -7.99 -6.15 7.01
N THR A 15 -8.64 -6.27 8.17
CA THR A 15 -8.13 -5.73 9.43
C THR A 15 -7.67 -6.89 10.31
N ILE A 16 -6.38 -6.91 10.65
CA ILE A 16 -5.77 -7.90 11.54
C ILE A 16 -5.89 -7.38 12.98
N SER A 17 -6.43 -8.22 13.85
CA SER A 17 -6.52 -7.97 15.28
C SER A 17 -5.33 -8.58 16.04
N GLN A 18 -5.33 -8.47 17.36
CA GLN A 18 -4.23 -8.99 18.18
C GLN A 18 -3.98 -10.49 17.91
N PRO A 19 -2.73 -10.90 17.63
CA PRO A 19 -2.43 -12.29 17.31
C PRO A 19 -2.46 -13.18 18.54
N SER A 20 -2.74 -14.48 18.32
CA SER A 20 -2.47 -15.52 19.31
C SER A 20 -1.16 -16.23 18.99
N THR A 21 -0.31 -16.46 20.01
CA THR A 21 0.99 -17.12 19.83
C THR A 21 0.87 -18.60 20.13
N VAL A 22 1.08 -19.43 19.12
CA VAL A 22 1.03 -20.89 19.24
C VAL A 22 2.40 -21.49 18.96
N LEU A 23 2.92 -22.24 19.93
CA LEU A 23 4.10 -23.09 19.76
C LEU A 23 3.67 -24.45 19.22
N VAL A 24 4.29 -24.90 18.13
CA VAL A 24 4.07 -26.24 17.59
C VAL A 24 5.29 -27.11 17.87
N LEU A 25 5.14 -28.08 18.77
CA LEU A 25 6.16 -29.09 19.08
C LEU A 25 5.89 -30.37 18.30
N ARG A 26 6.94 -31.01 17.78
CA ARG A 26 6.83 -32.33 17.15
C ARG A 26 7.59 -33.35 17.97
N TYR A 27 6.85 -34.21 18.65
CA TYR A 27 7.39 -35.27 19.48
C TYR A 27 7.55 -36.56 18.67
N ARG A 28 8.71 -37.21 18.76
CA ARG A 28 8.99 -38.47 18.06
C ARG A 28 9.72 -39.45 18.95
N ILE A 29 9.33 -40.72 18.88
CA ILE A 29 10.03 -41.83 19.53
C ILE A 29 10.71 -42.67 18.45
N PHE A 30 11.99 -42.96 18.66
CA PHE A 30 12.78 -43.81 17.78
C PHE A 30 13.25 -45.05 18.53
N GLU A 31 13.00 -46.21 17.94
CA GLU A 31 13.49 -47.51 18.43
C GLU A 31 14.67 -47.95 17.56
N LYS A 32 15.74 -48.40 18.22
CA LYS A 32 16.91 -48.92 17.52
C LYS A 32 16.65 -50.39 17.15
N LEU A 33 16.58 -50.67 15.85
CA LEU A 33 16.61 -52.03 15.31
C LEU A 33 18.02 -52.32 14.77
N ASN A 34 18.36 -53.60 14.61
CA ASN A 34 19.72 -54.06 14.26
C ASN A 34 20.38 -53.36 13.05
N ARG A 35 19.59 -52.76 12.14
CA ARG A 35 20.10 -52.07 10.94
C ARG A 35 19.66 -50.59 10.81
N GLY A 36 19.03 -50.00 11.83
CA GLY A 36 18.61 -48.60 11.74
C GLY A 36 17.64 -48.15 12.83
N TRP A 37 17.21 -46.90 12.75
CA TRP A 37 16.21 -46.33 13.63
C TRP A 37 14.82 -46.46 13.01
N LYS A 38 13.89 -47.07 13.73
CA LYS A 38 12.48 -47.10 13.37
C LYS A 38 11.75 -46.03 14.17
N LYS A 39 11.04 -45.15 13.50
CA LYS A 39 10.14 -44.19 14.14
C LYS A 39 8.90 -44.93 14.63
N SER A 40 8.69 -44.95 15.95
CA SER A 40 7.57 -45.64 16.61
C SER A 40 6.39 -44.69 16.82
N VAL A 41 6.67 -43.46 17.27
CA VAL A 41 5.67 -42.40 17.51
C VAL A 41 6.07 -41.12 16.78
N ASP A 42 5.09 -40.38 16.26
CA ASP A 42 5.25 -39.06 15.61
C ASP A 42 4.00 -38.22 15.83
N GLU A 43 4.03 -37.36 16.84
CA GLU A 43 2.91 -36.53 17.26
C GLU A 43 3.24 -35.04 17.14
N LYS A 44 2.24 -34.24 16.80
CA LYS A 44 2.32 -32.77 16.79
C LYS A 44 1.47 -32.22 17.92
N ILE A 45 2.05 -31.35 18.73
CA ILE A 45 1.43 -30.75 19.90
C ILE A 45 1.44 -29.24 19.70
N SER A 46 0.26 -28.64 19.78
CA SER A 46 0.09 -27.19 19.68
C SER A 46 -0.15 -26.63 21.08
N VAL A 47 0.68 -25.67 21.47
CA VAL A 47 0.68 -25.05 22.78
C VAL A 47 0.38 -23.57 22.63
N ASP A 48 -0.72 -23.12 23.21
CA ASP A 48 -1.01 -21.68 23.30
C ASP A 48 -0.16 -21.06 24.40
N LEU A 49 0.75 -20.17 24.01
CA LEU A 49 1.66 -19.48 24.93
C LEU A 49 0.99 -18.31 25.65
N ASN A 50 -0.16 -17.81 25.17
CA ASN A 50 -0.87 -16.72 25.82
C ASN A 50 -1.57 -17.14 27.11
N SER A 51 -1.92 -18.42 27.21
CA SER A 51 -2.64 -19.01 28.34
C SER A 51 -1.71 -19.41 29.50
N GLY A 52 -0.40 -19.13 29.40
CA GLY A 52 0.60 -19.50 30.40
C GLY A 52 1.24 -20.86 30.14
N GLY A 53 1.53 -21.61 31.20
CA GLY A 53 2.14 -22.93 31.11
C GLY A 53 1.11 -24.01 30.79
N ALA A 54 1.34 -24.79 29.73
CA ALA A 54 0.46 -25.89 29.34
C ALA A 54 1.11 -27.25 29.63
N LYS A 55 0.34 -28.16 30.24
CA LYS A 55 0.77 -29.52 30.60
C LYS A 55 0.26 -30.53 29.57
N TYR A 56 1.16 -31.38 29.07
CA TYR A 56 0.84 -32.46 28.13
C TYR A 56 1.45 -33.78 28.58
N ASP A 57 0.69 -34.85 28.49
CA ASP A 57 1.17 -36.21 28.75
C ASP A 57 1.59 -36.83 27.40
N LEU A 58 2.91 -36.93 27.16
CA LEU A 58 3.49 -37.36 25.88
C LEU A 58 3.44 -38.88 25.67
N ASN A 59 3.54 -39.64 26.76
CA ASN A 59 3.54 -41.09 26.70
C ASN A 59 2.94 -41.65 27.99
N ARG A 60 1.86 -42.43 27.89
CA ARG A 60 1.20 -43.07 29.04
C ARG A 60 2.05 -44.19 29.65
N GLU A 61 2.88 -44.85 28.85
CA GLU A 61 3.69 -46.00 29.27
C GLU A 61 4.92 -45.56 30.06
N HIS A 62 5.54 -44.45 29.65
CA HIS A 62 6.69 -43.85 30.35
C HIS A 62 6.32 -42.65 31.24
N SER A 63 5.05 -42.26 31.28
CA SER A 63 4.50 -41.13 32.05
C SER A 63 5.38 -39.89 31.95
N ILE A 64 5.63 -39.48 30.71
CA ILE A 64 6.41 -38.28 30.43
C ILE A 64 5.43 -37.12 30.34
N GLU A 65 5.57 -36.17 31.24
CA GLU A 65 4.80 -34.92 31.23
C GLU A 65 5.70 -33.80 30.72
N LEU A 66 5.19 -33.03 29.76
CA LEU A 66 5.85 -31.84 29.23
C LEU A 66 5.06 -30.61 29.66
N ILE A 67 5.76 -29.67 30.31
CA ILE A 67 5.23 -28.34 30.62
C ILE A 67 6.03 -27.35 29.78
N ALA A 68 5.35 -26.70 28.82
CA ALA A 68 5.94 -25.65 28.01
C ALA A 68 5.48 -24.29 28.54
N SER A 69 6.42 -23.38 28.74
CA SER A 69 6.17 -22.01 29.15
C SER A 69 7.06 -21.05 28.36
N GLY A 70 6.50 -19.90 27.98
CA GLY A 70 7.18 -18.91 27.16
C GLY A 70 6.55 -17.55 27.28
N SER A 71 7.30 -16.52 26.90
CA SER A 71 6.79 -15.16 26.74
C SER A 71 6.25 -14.94 25.32
N ARG A 72 5.67 -13.76 25.09
CA ARG A 72 5.39 -13.28 23.73
C ARG A 72 6.68 -13.26 22.89
N PRO A 73 6.57 -13.46 21.56
CA PRO A 73 7.71 -13.35 20.66
C PRO A 73 8.26 -11.92 20.65
N HIS A 74 9.56 -11.76 20.32
CA HIS A 74 10.20 -10.44 20.24
C HIS A 74 9.59 -9.52 19.19
N ARG A 75 9.05 -10.10 18.12
CA ARG A 75 8.38 -9.41 17.03
C ARG A 75 7.02 -10.04 16.84
N GLN A 76 6.05 -9.25 16.43
CA GLN A 76 4.71 -9.70 16.07
C GLN A 76 4.21 -8.83 14.93
N LEU A 77 3.27 -9.35 14.15
CA LEU A 77 2.58 -8.52 13.17
C LEU A 77 1.68 -7.55 13.92
N GLU A 78 1.86 -6.25 13.68
CA GLU A 78 1.08 -5.22 14.36
C GLU A 78 -0.40 -5.29 13.94
N PRO A 79 -1.35 -5.08 14.87
CA PRO A 79 -2.75 -4.95 14.52
C PRO A 79 -2.96 -3.76 13.57
N GLY A 80 -3.70 -3.97 12.50
CA GLY A 80 -3.87 -2.94 11.48
C GLY A 80 -4.49 -3.45 10.19
N ASN A 81 -4.53 -2.56 9.20
CA ASN A 81 -5.07 -2.89 7.88
C ASN A 81 -3.97 -3.44 6.96
N TYR A 82 -4.28 -4.54 6.30
CA TYR A 82 -3.42 -5.23 5.34
C TYR A 82 -4.24 -5.59 4.11
N PHE A 83 -3.58 -5.94 3.01
CA PHE A 83 -4.26 -6.29 1.78
C PHE A 83 -3.46 -7.28 0.94
N TRP A 84 -4.12 -7.91 -0.01
CA TRP A 84 -3.46 -8.73 -1.04
C TRP A 84 -4.19 -8.58 -2.37
N GLN A 85 -3.52 -8.94 -3.46
CA GLN A 85 -4.10 -8.89 -4.79
C GLN A 85 -4.93 -10.16 -5.06
N ILE A 86 -6.14 -9.97 -5.59
CA ILE A 86 -7.04 -11.03 -6.02
C ILE A 86 -6.83 -11.27 -7.51
N GLY A 87 -6.89 -12.53 -7.96
CA GLY A 87 -6.85 -12.87 -9.38
C GLY A 87 -5.44 -12.95 -9.96
N THR A 88 -4.41 -13.06 -9.12
CA THR A 88 -3.09 -13.56 -9.50
C THR A 88 -3.24 -14.99 -10.06
N GLY A 89 -2.37 -15.40 -11.00
CA GLY A 89 -2.56 -16.63 -11.79
C GLY A 89 -2.85 -17.88 -10.93
N ILE A 90 -3.41 -18.94 -11.53
CA ILE A 90 -3.93 -20.16 -10.84
C ILE A 90 -2.96 -20.78 -9.82
N ASN A 91 -1.66 -20.51 -9.93
CA ASN A 91 -0.60 -21.06 -9.07
C ASN A 91 0.10 -20.03 -8.17
N GLU A 92 -0.31 -18.77 -8.15
CA GLU A 92 0.31 -17.73 -7.34
C GLU A 92 -0.40 -17.62 -5.99
N LYS A 93 0.35 -17.88 -4.91
CA LYS A 93 -0.15 -17.69 -3.55
C LYS A 93 -0.37 -16.20 -3.29
N PRO A 94 -1.47 -15.81 -2.65
CA PRO A 94 -1.73 -14.42 -2.32
C PRO A 94 -0.62 -13.88 -1.40
N GLN A 95 -0.05 -12.74 -1.78
CA GLN A 95 1.00 -12.07 -1.00
C GLN A 95 0.37 -10.98 -0.13
N LEU A 96 0.43 -11.17 1.18
CA LEU A 96 0.01 -10.16 2.15
C LEU A 96 0.95 -8.96 2.07
N ARG A 97 0.39 -7.77 1.89
CA ARG A 97 1.07 -6.49 1.79
C ARG A 97 0.64 -5.55 2.91
N GLY A 98 1.55 -4.66 3.30
CA GLY A 98 1.30 -3.66 4.33
C GLY A 98 2.31 -2.52 4.26
N LYS A 99 2.57 -1.87 5.41
CA LYS A 99 3.42 -0.67 5.53
C LYS A 99 2.95 0.53 4.68
N ILE A 100 1.65 0.59 4.43
CA ILE A 100 1.00 1.72 3.77
C ILE A 100 -0.34 2.01 4.45
N ALA A 101 -0.76 3.26 4.41
CA ALA A 101 -2.04 3.67 4.98
C ALA A 101 -3.20 3.16 4.11
N ILE A 102 -4.09 2.38 4.72
CA ILE A 102 -5.29 1.81 4.10
C ILE A 102 -6.49 2.25 4.91
N ASN A 103 -7.53 2.71 4.22
CA ASN A 103 -8.80 3.06 4.83
C ASN A 103 -9.43 1.83 5.50
N ASP A 104 -9.90 2.02 6.73
CA ASP A 104 -10.81 1.07 7.35
C ASP A 104 -12.16 1.01 6.59
N PHE A 105 -12.99 0.01 6.87
CA PHE A 105 -14.28 -0.18 6.24
C PHE A 105 -15.20 1.05 6.32
N ASN A 106 -15.14 1.80 7.42
CA ASN A 106 -15.91 3.03 7.59
C ASN A 106 -15.17 4.31 7.19
N GLU A 107 -13.86 4.23 6.97
CA GLU A 107 -13.03 5.35 6.55
C GLU A 107 -13.14 5.59 5.03
N THR A 108 -12.92 6.83 4.59
CA THR A 108 -13.05 7.23 3.16
C THR A 108 -12.02 8.28 2.75
N SER A 109 -10.86 8.33 3.43
CA SER A 109 -9.79 9.28 3.11
C SER A 109 -9.25 9.06 1.69
N LEU A 110 -9.09 10.14 0.92
CA LEU A 110 -8.54 10.09 -0.43
C LEU A 110 -7.01 9.93 -0.44
N GLU A 111 -6.35 10.16 0.70
CA GLU A 111 -4.90 10.00 0.88
C GLU A 111 -4.49 8.54 1.15
N LYS A 112 -5.43 7.66 1.49
CA LYS A 112 -5.16 6.27 1.87
C LYS A 112 -5.68 5.30 0.82
N LEU A 113 -5.09 4.10 0.71
CA LEU A 113 -5.65 3.06 -0.15
C LEU A 113 -7.10 2.72 0.22
N GLY A 114 -7.88 2.27 -0.77
CA GLY A 114 -9.23 1.76 -0.56
C GLY A 114 -10.35 2.81 -0.53
N TRP A 115 -10.16 4.00 -1.10
CA TRP A 115 -11.27 4.96 -1.33
C TRP A 115 -12.12 4.61 -2.57
N PHE A 116 -11.56 3.86 -3.52
CA PHE A 116 -12.26 3.29 -4.68
C PHE A 116 -12.59 1.82 -4.41
N ARG A 117 -13.88 1.49 -4.28
CA ARG A 117 -14.35 0.18 -3.80
C ARG A 117 -15.34 -0.44 -4.76
N MET A 118 -15.39 -1.75 -4.76
CA MET A 118 -16.43 -2.50 -5.48
C MET A 118 -17.65 -2.63 -4.56
N GLU A 119 -18.78 -2.05 -4.98
CA GLU A 119 -20.08 -2.18 -4.32
C GLU A 119 -21.01 -2.97 -5.25
N GLY A 120 -21.24 -4.24 -4.93
CA GLY A 120 -21.94 -5.17 -5.83
C GLY A 120 -21.10 -5.44 -7.08
N ASN A 121 -21.64 -5.09 -8.25
CA ASN A 121 -20.96 -5.25 -9.55
C ASN A 121 -20.40 -3.92 -10.10
N ALA A 122 -20.44 -2.83 -9.33
CA ALA A 122 -20.00 -1.52 -9.78
C ALA A 122 -18.88 -0.98 -8.89
N TRP A 123 -17.94 -0.27 -9.51
CA TRP A 123 -16.91 0.45 -8.78
C TRP A 123 -17.40 1.85 -8.42
N ALA A 124 -17.33 2.19 -7.14
CA ALA A 124 -17.82 3.44 -6.60
C ALA A 124 -16.85 4.02 -5.57
N ILE A 125 -16.97 5.33 -5.38
CA ILE A 125 -16.27 6.05 -4.32
C ILE A 125 -17.29 6.33 -3.24
N LYS A 126 -17.09 5.75 -2.06
CA LYS A 126 -17.97 5.97 -0.92
C LYS A 126 -17.98 7.47 -0.58
N ASN A 127 -19.18 8.07 -0.53
CA ASN A 127 -19.38 9.51 -0.38
C ASN A 127 -18.73 10.37 -1.49
N GLY A 128 -18.56 9.83 -2.69
CA GLY A 128 -17.89 10.49 -3.82
C GLY A 128 -18.54 11.82 -4.22
N LEU A 129 -19.88 11.93 -4.19
CA LEU A 129 -20.60 13.16 -4.56
C LEU A 129 -20.20 14.39 -3.71
N GLY A 130 -19.90 14.19 -2.42
CA GLY A 130 -19.52 15.28 -1.52
C GLY A 130 -18.01 15.54 -1.47
N ARG A 131 -17.18 14.52 -1.77
CA ARG A 131 -15.73 14.59 -1.62
C ARG A 131 -15.01 14.96 -2.92
N MET A 132 -15.39 14.36 -4.04
CA MET A 132 -14.71 14.57 -5.32
C MET A 132 -14.72 16.03 -5.80
N PRO A 133 -15.82 16.79 -5.67
CA PRO A 133 -15.80 18.21 -6.05
C PRO A 133 -14.87 19.06 -5.17
N LYS A 134 -14.58 18.62 -3.94
CA LYS A 134 -13.71 19.34 -3.00
C LYS A 134 -12.24 19.02 -3.24
N SER A 135 -11.93 17.79 -3.63
CA SER A 135 -10.56 17.36 -3.92
C SER A 135 -10.11 17.66 -5.35
N GLN A 136 -11.05 17.88 -6.27
CA GLN A 136 -10.71 18.26 -7.64
C GLN A 136 -10.48 19.76 -7.73
N HIS A 137 -9.31 20.15 -8.24
CA HIS A 137 -8.98 21.54 -8.52
C HIS A 137 -8.81 21.74 -10.02
N ILE A 138 -9.49 22.75 -10.56
CA ILE A 138 -9.47 23.10 -11.97
C ILE A 138 -9.10 24.57 -12.10
N GLN A 139 -8.11 24.86 -12.92
CA GLN A 139 -7.69 26.22 -13.27
C GLN A 139 -7.84 26.40 -14.78
N VAL A 140 -8.67 27.34 -15.19
CA VAL A 140 -8.84 27.66 -16.62
C VAL A 140 -7.59 28.37 -17.11
N LYS A 141 -6.97 27.85 -18.18
CA LYS A 141 -5.79 28.46 -18.82
C LYS A 141 -6.22 29.35 -19.98
N ASP A 142 -7.04 28.82 -20.87
CA ASP A 142 -7.63 29.57 -21.98
C ASP A 142 -9.06 29.07 -22.23
N CYS A 143 -10.04 29.92 -21.97
CA CYS A 143 -11.45 29.61 -22.19
C CYS A 143 -11.79 29.49 -23.69
N LYS A 144 -11.10 30.25 -24.57
CA LYS A 144 -11.31 30.21 -26.01
C LYS A 144 -10.76 28.92 -26.61
N ALA A 145 -9.55 28.56 -26.22
CA ALA A 145 -8.93 27.29 -26.62
C ALA A 145 -9.44 26.08 -25.81
N GLN A 146 -10.39 26.29 -24.87
CA GLN A 146 -10.95 25.26 -24.01
C GLN A 146 -9.89 24.46 -23.24
N SER A 147 -8.78 25.14 -22.88
CA SER A 147 -7.67 24.54 -22.17
C SER A 147 -7.74 24.87 -20.69
N TYR A 148 -7.54 23.84 -19.85
CA TYR A 148 -7.54 23.97 -18.40
C TYR A 148 -6.46 23.08 -17.79
N LEU A 149 -5.99 23.47 -16.61
CA LEU A 149 -5.17 22.64 -15.75
C LEU A 149 -6.08 21.96 -14.75
N THR A 150 -5.92 20.66 -14.55
CA THR A 150 -6.64 19.90 -13.54
C THR A 150 -5.63 19.19 -12.64
N THR A 151 -5.97 19.11 -11.36
CA THR A 151 -5.28 18.25 -10.41
C THR A 151 -6.30 17.64 -9.46
N LEU A 152 -5.92 16.55 -8.82
CA LEU A 152 -6.72 15.84 -7.85
C LEU A 152 -5.92 15.72 -6.57
N ASP A 153 -6.47 16.27 -5.49
CA ASP A 153 -5.96 16.12 -4.13
C ASP A 153 -6.40 14.75 -3.58
N ALA A 154 -5.71 13.72 -4.05
CA ALA A 154 -5.86 12.34 -3.63
C ALA A 154 -4.51 11.63 -3.78
N GLU A 155 -4.40 10.43 -3.24
CA GLU A 155 -3.29 9.51 -3.47
C GLU A 155 -3.81 8.18 -4.04
N GLN A 156 -2.90 7.34 -4.52
CA GLN A 156 -3.21 5.97 -4.95
C GLN A 156 -4.09 5.88 -6.21
N PHE A 157 -3.73 6.64 -7.24
CA PHE A 157 -4.42 6.65 -8.54
C PHE A 157 -3.44 6.77 -9.70
N VAL A 158 -3.93 6.51 -10.89
CA VAL A 158 -3.21 6.74 -12.14
C VAL A 158 -3.95 7.81 -12.91
N LEU A 159 -3.23 8.86 -13.30
CA LEU A 159 -3.74 9.88 -14.22
C LEU A 159 -3.32 9.50 -15.64
N GLU A 160 -4.31 9.22 -16.49
CA GLU A 160 -4.10 9.05 -17.93
C GLU A 160 -4.46 10.36 -18.65
N GLY A 161 -3.45 11.07 -19.13
CA GLY A 161 -3.62 12.26 -19.99
C GLY A 161 -3.60 11.94 -21.48
N SER A 162 -3.72 12.99 -22.30
CA SER A 162 -3.57 12.91 -23.75
C SER A 162 -2.17 12.47 -24.17
N ASP A 163 -1.13 12.90 -23.44
CA ASP A 163 0.28 12.67 -23.83
C ASP A 163 1.12 11.99 -22.74
N ASP A 164 0.73 12.07 -21.47
CA ASP A 164 1.49 11.50 -20.34
C ASP A 164 0.62 10.66 -19.39
N LYS A 165 1.14 9.49 -19.01
CA LYS A 165 0.62 8.67 -17.90
C LYS A 165 1.41 8.99 -16.63
N VAL A 166 0.73 9.52 -15.62
CA VAL A 166 1.32 9.79 -14.31
C VAL A 166 0.87 8.70 -13.33
N LEU A 167 1.80 7.83 -12.95
CA LEU A 167 1.58 6.78 -11.95
C LEU A 167 1.73 7.41 -10.56
N SER A 168 0.64 7.46 -9.79
CA SER A 168 0.59 8.07 -8.47
C SER A 168 0.05 7.07 -7.44
N TYR A 169 0.71 5.90 -7.36
CA TYR A 169 0.35 4.85 -6.41
C TYR A 169 1.58 4.20 -5.77
N ASN A 170 1.36 3.60 -4.60
CA ASN A 170 2.33 2.79 -3.88
C ASN A 170 1.60 1.57 -3.31
N LEU A 171 2.10 0.36 -3.56
CA LEU A 171 1.49 -0.88 -3.07
C LEU A 171 2.16 -1.42 -1.80
N GLY A 172 2.89 -0.56 -1.09
CA GLY A 172 3.65 -0.93 0.11
C GLY A 172 4.69 -2.02 -0.16
N SER A 173 5.08 -2.71 0.90
CA SER A 173 5.95 -3.89 0.81
C SER A 173 5.18 -5.17 1.08
N ALA A 174 5.65 -6.29 0.52
CA ALA A 174 5.14 -7.59 0.92
C ALA A 174 5.63 -7.88 2.34
N ILE A 175 4.76 -8.43 3.18
CA ILE A 175 5.09 -8.74 4.58
C ILE A 175 6.13 -9.87 4.64
N ILE A 176 6.12 -10.78 3.67
CA ILE A 176 7.12 -11.86 3.55
C ILE A 176 8.56 -11.34 3.31
N ASP A 177 8.71 -10.09 2.87
CA ASP A 177 10.04 -9.49 2.68
C ASP A 177 10.71 -9.16 4.02
N ASP A 178 9.94 -9.13 5.12
CA ASP A 178 10.49 -8.87 6.45
C ASP A 178 11.34 -10.06 6.94
N PRO A 179 12.60 -9.83 7.34
CA PRO A 179 13.54 -10.90 7.65
C PRO A 179 13.12 -11.88 8.76
N TRP A 180 12.25 -11.43 9.67
CA TRP A 180 11.78 -12.24 10.80
C TRP A 180 10.63 -13.17 10.43
N ILE A 181 10.06 -13.03 9.23
CA ILE A 181 8.93 -13.82 8.75
C ILE A 181 9.44 -14.97 7.88
N GLY A 182 9.23 -16.20 8.33
CA GLY A 182 9.61 -17.41 7.60
C GLY A 182 8.52 -17.89 6.63
N GLY A 183 7.27 -17.47 6.84
CA GLY A 183 6.16 -17.82 5.96
C GLY A 183 4.84 -17.20 6.41
N ILE A 184 3.93 -17.04 5.45
CA ILE A 184 2.58 -16.52 5.71
C ILE A 184 1.58 -17.48 5.05
N GLU A 185 0.58 -17.89 5.82
CA GLU A 185 -0.54 -18.68 5.33
C GLU A 185 -1.84 -17.90 5.57
N ILE A 186 -2.51 -17.53 4.47
CA ILE A 186 -3.78 -16.82 4.51
C ILE A 186 -4.90 -17.87 4.52
N GLY A 187 -5.61 -17.99 5.64
CA GLY A 187 -6.83 -18.80 5.77
C GLY A 187 -8.09 -17.93 5.68
N ASN A 188 -9.26 -18.58 5.71
CA ASN A 188 -10.56 -17.89 5.58
C ASN A 188 -10.88 -16.90 6.71
N ARG A 189 -10.35 -17.12 7.92
CA ARG A 189 -10.67 -16.32 9.12
C ARG A 189 -9.45 -15.97 9.98
N ALA A 190 -8.28 -16.47 9.61
CA ALA A 190 -7.06 -16.29 10.36
C ALA A 190 -5.88 -16.26 9.38
N ILE A 191 -4.87 -15.48 9.74
CA ILE A 191 -3.60 -15.42 9.03
C ILE A 191 -2.56 -16.00 9.97
N THR A 192 -1.87 -17.04 9.51
CA THR A 192 -0.80 -17.68 10.26
C THR A 192 0.52 -17.11 9.78
N VAL A 193 1.25 -16.48 10.70
CA VAL A 193 2.60 -15.98 10.44
C VAL A 193 3.58 -16.93 11.10
N ASN A 194 4.39 -17.60 10.28
CA ASN A 194 5.47 -18.46 10.75
C ASN A 194 6.70 -17.59 10.99
N HIS A 195 7.18 -17.57 12.22
CA HIS A 195 8.37 -16.82 12.60
C HIS A 195 9.63 -17.56 12.12
N ALA A 196 10.54 -16.83 11.45
CA ALA A 196 11.87 -17.35 11.09
C ALA A 196 12.83 -17.32 12.29
N GLU A 197 12.63 -16.38 13.21
CA GLU A 197 13.40 -16.22 14.44
C GLU A 197 12.47 -16.20 15.68
N GLY A 198 12.95 -16.66 16.83
CA GLY A 198 12.16 -16.74 18.05
C GLY A 198 12.99 -16.68 19.32
N THR A 199 12.32 -16.44 20.44
CA THR A 199 12.92 -16.49 21.78
C THR A 199 13.07 -17.92 22.27
N SER A 200 14.05 -18.16 23.16
CA SER A 200 14.15 -19.42 23.87
C SER A 200 12.92 -19.63 24.76
N LEU A 201 12.45 -20.88 24.83
CA LEU A 201 11.30 -21.30 25.62
C LEU A 201 11.76 -22.20 26.76
N LEU A 202 11.06 -22.13 27.89
CA LEU A 202 11.33 -23.02 29.03
C LEU A 202 10.46 -24.26 28.91
N LEU A 203 11.10 -25.39 28.63
CA LEU A 203 10.48 -26.71 28.59
C LEU A 203 10.88 -27.47 29.86
N THR A 204 9.89 -27.83 30.68
CA THR A 204 10.08 -28.68 31.85
C THR A 204 9.57 -30.08 31.55
N LEU A 205 10.48 -31.05 31.59
CA LEU A 205 10.16 -32.46 31.41
C LEU A 205 10.08 -33.15 32.76
N LYS A 206 8.95 -33.78 33.08
CA LYS A 206 8.80 -34.67 34.23
C LYS A 206 8.68 -36.10 33.73
N ALA A 207 9.53 -36.98 34.25
CA ALA A 207 9.51 -38.39 33.93
C ALA A 207 9.70 -39.21 35.22
N LYS A 208 9.20 -40.45 35.23
CA LYS A 208 9.40 -41.36 36.37
C LYS A 208 10.86 -41.79 36.56
N SER A 209 11.62 -41.87 35.47
CA SER A 209 13.05 -42.20 35.48
C SER A 209 13.88 -40.97 35.14
N GLN A 210 15.15 -40.96 35.57
CA GLN A 210 16.07 -39.87 35.27
C GLN A 210 16.40 -39.87 33.76
N PRO A 211 16.01 -38.82 33.00
CA PRO A 211 16.29 -38.77 31.58
C PRO A 211 17.77 -38.46 31.33
N LYS A 212 18.37 -39.14 30.35
CA LYS A 212 19.69 -38.79 29.83
C LYS A 212 19.53 -37.95 28.57
N ALA A 213 19.91 -36.67 28.65
CA ALA A 213 19.96 -35.81 27.48
C ALA A 213 21.20 -36.15 26.63
N VAL A 214 20.97 -36.39 25.34
CA VAL A 214 22.04 -36.66 24.36
C VAL A 214 21.91 -35.62 23.25
N HIS A 215 23.04 -35.08 22.81
CA HIS A 215 23.11 -34.12 21.70
C HIS A 215 23.93 -34.72 20.56
N HIS A 216 23.59 -34.33 19.33
CA HIS A 216 24.43 -34.61 18.17
C HIS A 216 25.62 -33.64 18.14
N ILE A 217 26.71 -34.09 17.52
CA ILE A 217 27.88 -33.23 17.27
C ILE A 217 27.45 -32.11 16.34
N SER A 218 27.78 -30.88 16.72
CA SER A 218 27.58 -29.70 15.90
C SER A 218 28.85 -29.42 15.10
N GLN A 219 28.70 -28.94 13.87
CA GLN A 219 29.84 -28.63 13.00
C GLN A 219 29.44 -27.60 11.95
N PHE A 220 30.43 -26.87 11.43
CA PHE A 220 30.30 -26.03 10.24
C PHE A 220 31.68 -25.93 9.56
N SER A 221 31.69 -25.73 8.24
CA SER A 221 32.94 -25.60 7.47
C SER A 221 33.42 -24.15 7.45
N SER A 222 32.55 -23.21 7.10
CA SER A 222 32.83 -21.78 7.15
C SER A 222 31.55 -20.96 7.20
N PHE A 223 31.69 -19.67 7.50
CA PHE A 223 30.59 -18.72 7.45
C PHE A 223 31.01 -17.43 6.75
N ASN A 224 30.03 -16.72 6.20
CA ASN A 224 30.19 -15.38 5.67
C ASN A 224 28.91 -14.58 5.92
N GLY A 225 28.96 -13.26 5.80
CA GLY A 225 27.77 -12.44 6.01
C GLY A 225 28.00 -10.94 5.90
N SER A 226 27.00 -10.19 6.33
CA SER A 226 27.08 -8.73 6.48
C SER A 226 26.10 -8.25 7.53
N ILE A 227 26.42 -7.14 8.18
CA ILE A 227 25.47 -6.41 9.02
C ILE A 227 24.66 -5.49 8.11
N GLN A 228 23.34 -5.56 8.20
CA GLN A 228 22.44 -4.82 7.34
C GLN A 228 21.50 -3.95 8.18
N LEU A 229 21.37 -2.70 7.77
CA LEU A 229 20.28 -1.80 8.15
C LEU A 229 19.42 -1.59 6.90
N ASP A 230 18.22 -2.15 6.92
CA ASP A 230 17.32 -2.05 5.77
C ASP A 230 16.59 -0.70 5.71
N LYS A 231 15.88 -0.50 4.59
CA LYS A 231 15.01 0.66 4.31
C LYS A 231 13.92 0.91 5.36
N ASP A 232 13.59 -0.10 6.15
CA ASP A 232 12.55 -0.09 7.18
C ASP A 232 13.16 0.05 8.59
N SER A 233 14.46 0.37 8.68
CA SER A 233 15.22 0.51 9.92
C SER A 233 15.39 -0.77 10.74
N ASN A 234 15.17 -1.95 10.15
CA ASN A 234 15.53 -3.21 10.79
C ASN A 234 17.04 -3.40 10.69
N ARG A 235 17.64 -3.67 11.84
CA ARG A 235 19.06 -4.03 11.93
C ARG A 235 19.22 -5.51 12.21
N PHE A 236 19.97 -6.19 11.35
CA PHE A 236 20.18 -7.62 11.46
C PHE A 236 21.51 -8.04 10.86
N LEU A 237 21.97 -9.20 11.30
CA LEU A 237 23.12 -9.89 10.76
C LEU A 237 22.63 -10.94 9.77
N ASN A 238 23.01 -10.79 8.51
CA ASN A 238 22.68 -11.74 7.45
C ASN A 238 23.87 -12.70 7.27
N LEU A 239 23.73 -13.92 7.78
CA LEU A 239 24.77 -14.95 7.78
C LEU A 239 24.45 -16.06 6.81
N THR A 240 25.50 -16.61 6.23
CA THR A 240 25.47 -17.78 5.37
C THR A 240 26.53 -18.75 5.86
N PHE A 241 26.12 -19.99 6.11
CA PHE A 241 26.97 -21.08 6.57
C PHE A 241 27.13 -22.14 5.48
N LEU A 242 28.32 -22.73 5.43
CA LEU A 242 28.63 -23.87 4.58
C LEU A 242 28.82 -25.14 5.42
N ASP A 243 28.25 -26.25 4.94
CA ASP A 243 28.31 -27.58 5.54
C ASP A 243 28.00 -27.59 7.05
N THR A 244 26.87 -27.01 7.43
CA THR A 244 26.47 -26.86 8.83
C THR A 244 25.59 -27.99 9.33
N ARG A 245 25.70 -28.30 10.62
CA ARG A 245 24.87 -29.26 11.35
C ARG A 245 24.81 -28.89 12.83
N GLY A 246 23.65 -29.06 13.46
CA GLY A 246 23.49 -28.93 14.90
C GLY A 246 23.32 -27.48 15.38
N THR A 247 24.07 -27.08 16.41
CA THR A 247 23.95 -25.75 17.02
C THR A 247 25.26 -24.99 16.90
N LEU A 248 25.17 -23.76 16.40
CA LEU A 248 26.28 -22.82 16.30
C LEU A 248 26.09 -21.68 17.30
N ILE A 249 27.18 -21.24 17.92
CA ILE A 249 27.18 -20.16 18.88
C ILE A 249 28.02 -19.02 18.31
N GLY A 250 27.41 -17.85 18.19
CA GLY A 250 28.02 -16.64 17.68
C GLY A 250 28.19 -15.59 18.76
N GLN A 251 29.33 -14.89 18.71
CA GLN A 251 29.71 -13.81 19.60
C GLN A 251 30.12 -12.60 18.74
N VAL A 252 29.58 -11.43 19.07
CA VAL A 252 29.86 -10.19 18.36
C VAL A 252 30.70 -9.29 19.26
N PHE A 253 31.84 -8.83 18.73
CA PHE A 253 32.79 -7.98 19.42
C PHE A 253 32.98 -6.66 18.70
N SER A 254 33.25 -5.60 19.46
CA SER A 254 33.59 -4.28 18.93
C SER A 254 34.98 -4.24 18.27
N SER A 255 35.90 -5.12 18.69
CA SER A 255 37.27 -5.19 18.19
C SER A 255 37.82 -6.62 18.16
N GLU A 256 38.92 -6.82 17.41
CA GLU A 256 39.67 -8.08 17.35
C GLU A 256 40.25 -8.51 18.70
N THR A 257 40.47 -7.56 19.62
CA THR A 257 41.01 -7.86 20.95
C THR A 257 39.99 -8.58 21.85
N ARG A 258 38.72 -8.68 21.42
CA ARG A 258 37.62 -9.39 22.11
C ARG A 258 37.39 -8.92 23.56
N THR A 259 37.78 -7.69 23.87
CA THR A 259 37.67 -7.09 25.21
C THR A 259 36.24 -6.77 25.61
N GLN A 260 35.42 -6.35 24.64
CA GLN A 260 34.02 -6.02 24.84
C GLN A 260 33.14 -6.83 23.89
N MET A 261 32.24 -7.60 24.48
CA MET A 261 31.24 -8.41 23.78
C MET A 261 29.92 -7.64 23.76
N ASP A 262 29.38 -7.40 22.57
CA ASP A 262 28.16 -6.65 22.37
C ASP A 262 26.92 -7.55 22.47
N ILE A 263 26.98 -8.75 21.86
CA ILE A 263 25.88 -9.72 21.84
C ILE A 263 26.39 -11.15 21.66
N VAL A 264 25.65 -12.10 22.23
CA VAL A 264 25.78 -13.54 22.00
C VAL A 264 24.48 -14.06 21.42
N PHE A 265 24.57 -14.93 20.42
CA PHE A 265 23.42 -15.58 19.81
C PHE A 265 23.71 -17.06 19.53
N SER A 266 22.65 -17.84 19.38
CA SER A 266 22.75 -19.25 18.99
C SER A 266 21.87 -19.51 17.78
N ILE A 267 22.39 -20.29 16.83
CA ILE A 267 21.69 -20.68 15.61
C ILE A 267 21.52 -22.19 15.63
N GLN A 268 20.28 -22.64 15.48
CA GLN A 268 19.95 -24.06 15.37
C GLN A 268 19.74 -24.43 13.92
N THR A 269 20.47 -25.43 13.45
CA THR A 269 20.39 -25.97 12.10
C THR A 269 19.87 -27.41 12.13
N SER A 270 19.74 -28.01 10.96
CA SER A 270 19.26 -29.39 10.84
C SER A 270 20.17 -30.41 11.52
N THR A 271 19.58 -31.58 11.80
CA THR A 271 20.32 -32.76 12.27
C THR A 271 21.19 -33.37 11.18
N ASN A 272 20.91 -33.09 9.92
CA ASN A 272 21.71 -33.50 8.77
C ASN A 272 22.62 -32.35 8.33
N ILE A 273 23.68 -32.67 7.59
CA ILE A 273 24.57 -31.64 7.04
C ILE A 273 23.81 -30.90 5.94
N GLU A 274 23.69 -29.59 6.13
CA GLU A 274 23.19 -28.67 5.13
C GLU A 274 24.36 -27.98 4.46
N ILE A 275 24.50 -28.19 3.15
CA ILE A 275 25.57 -27.61 2.34
C ILE A 275 25.52 -26.08 2.41
N PHE A 276 24.32 -25.52 2.44
CA PHE A 276 24.09 -24.09 2.44
C PHE A 276 22.93 -23.74 3.36
N PHE A 277 23.20 -22.92 4.37
CA PHE A 277 22.21 -22.47 5.34
C PHE A 277 22.30 -20.97 5.54
N LYS A 278 21.16 -20.28 5.46
CA LYS A 278 21.06 -18.85 5.74
C LYS A 278 20.42 -18.63 7.10
N ALA A 279 21.00 -17.74 7.88
CA ALA A 279 20.45 -17.32 9.15
C ALA A 279 20.43 -15.80 9.23
N ILE A 280 19.37 -15.29 9.86
CA ILE A 280 19.22 -13.88 10.15
C ILE A 280 19.17 -13.73 11.66
N VAL A 281 20.01 -12.85 12.20
CA VAL A 281 20.07 -12.59 13.64
C VAL A 281 19.80 -11.11 13.87
N SER A 282 18.74 -10.80 14.59
CA SER A 282 18.43 -9.42 14.96
C SER A 282 19.53 -8.78 15.83
N LEU A 283 19.87 -7.53 15.54
CA LEU A 283 20.92 -6.79 16.25
C LEU A 283 20.38 -5.54 16.96
N PRO A 284 20.97 -5.16 18.10
CA PRO A 284 20.60 -3.93 18.81
C PRO A 284 21.03 -2.67 18.04
N SER A 285 20.35 -1.56 18.35
CA SER A 285 20.62 -0.24 17.77
C SER A 285 21.98 0.37 18.15
N THR A 286 22.70 -0.24 19.10
CA THR A 286 24.06 0.15 19.50
C THR A 286 25.12 -0.25 18.47
N ILE A 287 24.84 -1.18 17.57
CA ILE A 287 25.80 -1.70 16.57
C ILE A 287 25.62 -0.99 15.23
N ASP A 288 26.27 0.14 15.01
CA ASP A 288 26.08 1.02 13.84
C ASP A 288 27.24 0.99 12.82
N SER A 289 28.15 0.04 13.00
CA SER A 289 29.41 -0.04 12.26
C SER A 289 29.86 -1.49 12.15
N ARG A 290 30.93 -1.76 11.38
CA ARG A 290 31.48 -3.11 11.25
C ARG A 290 31.80 -3.72 12.62
N ARG A 291 31.64 -5.03 12.75
CA ARG A 291 31.94 -5.77 13.99
C ARG A 291 32.77 -7.01 13.69
N TYR A 292 33.56 -7.42 14.69
CA TYR A 292 34.34 -8.63 14.64
C TYR A 292 33.50 -9.77 15.21
N ILE A 293 33.14 -10.73 14.37
CA ILE A 293 32.16 -11.77 14.71
C ILE A 293 32.87 -13.10 14.73
N CYS A 294 32.68 -13.84 15.81
CA CYS A 294 33.26 -15.16 16.02
C CYS A 294 32.16 -16.19 16.17
N ILE A 295 32.28 -17.32 15.48
CA ILE A 295 31.32 -18.42 15.54
C ILE A 295 32.06 -19.73 15.80
N HIS A 296 31.50 -20.56 16.67
CA HIS A 296 32.00 -21.90 16.93
C HIS A 296 30.83 -22.89 17.03
N ALA A 297 31.12 -24.17 16.84
CA ALA A 297 30.12 -25.21 17.02
C ALA A 297 29.89 -25.48 18.51
N SER A 298 28.66 -25.84 18.88
CA SER A 298 28.36 -26.23 20.27
C SER A 298 29.12 -27.49 20.64
N GLY A 299 29.98 -27.40 21.65
CA GLY A 299 30.83 -28.51 22.12
C GLY A 299 32.23 -28.56 21.49
N ASP A 300 32.52 -27.69 20.53
CA ASP A 300 33.84 -27.55 19.91
C ASP A 300 34.24 -26.06 19.87
N LEU A 301 35.02 -25.65 20.88
CA LEU A 301 35.52 -24.28 21.00
C LEU A 301 36.74 -24.04 20.11
N ASP A 302 37.47 -25.10 19.74
CA ASP A 302 38.69 -25.00 18.96
C ASP A 302 38.38 -24.74 17.48
N SER A 303 37.19 -25.13 17.01
CA SER A 303 36.69 -24.81 15.68
C SER A 303 36.22 -23.36 15.50
N GLN A 304 36.59 -22.43 16.40
CA GLN A 304 36.13 -21.05 16.32
C GLN A 304 36.71 -20.34 15.10
N GLN A 305 35.83 -19.79 14.27
CA GLN A 305 36.20 -18.95 13.14
C GLN A 305 35.74 -17.53 13.40
N CYS A 306 36.56 -16.54 13.06
CA CYS A 306 36.24 -15.15 13.27
C CYS A 306 36.54 -14.30 12.05
N GLN A 307 35.69 -13.32 11.79
CA GLN A 307 35.83 -12.42 10.64
C GLN A 307 35.20 -11.06 10.94
N TRP A 308 35.74 -10.01 10.32
CA TRP A 308 35.08 -8.71 10.21
C TRP A 308 33.93 -8.78 9.22
N LEU A 309 32.73 -8.41 9.65
CA LEU A 309 31.58 -8.26 8.76
C LEU A 309 31.26 -6.78 8.58
N GLU A 310 31.12 -6.39 7.32
CA GLU A 310 30.85 -5.02 6.92
C GLU A 310 29.43 -4.58 7.26
N TYR A 311 29.28 -3.30 7.58
CA TYR A 311 27.99 -2.65 7.85
C TYR A 311 27.47 -1.99 6.58
N LYS A 312 26.29 -2.42 6.12
CA LYS A 312 25.60 -1.89 4.95
C LYS A 312 24.30 -1.25 5.40
N ALA A 313 24.10 0.01 5.06
CA ALA A 313 22.87 0.73 5.38
C ALA A 313 22.20 1.22 4.11
N ASP A 314 20.95 0.79 3.95
CA ASP A 314 20.08 1.29 2.90
C ASP A 314 19.39 2.58 3.37
N PRO A 315 19.24 3.59 2.50
CA PRO A 315 18.53 4.80 2.85
C PRO A 315 17.04 4.51 3.08
N LEU A 316 16.42 5.32 3.95
CA LEU A 316 14.98 5.25 4.19
C LEU A 316 14.20 5.50 2.89
N ASN A 317 13.12 4.74 2.70
CA ASN A 317 12.20 4.97 1.61
C ASN A 317 11.39 6.25 1.85
N LEU A 318 11.75 7.32 1.14
CA LEU A 318 10.95 8.54 1.07
C LEU A 318 9.91 8.39 -0.05
N ASN A 319 8.69 7.99 0.33
CA ASN A 319 7.57 7.99 -0.61
C ASN A 319 7.14 9.44 -0.87
N ARG A 320 7.55 10.00 -2.02
CA ARG A 320 7.02 11.29 -2.51
C ARG A 320 6.02 11.00 -3.61
N ILE A 321 4.73 11.07 -3.28
CA ILE A 321 3.66 11.04 -4.27
C ILE A 321 3.59 12.43 -4.88
N SER A 322 3.79 12.54 -6.19
CA SER A 322 3.87 13.84 -6.85
C SER A 322 2.50 14.33 -7.29
N HIS A 323 1.95 15.33 -6.61
CA HIS A 323 0.83 16.10 -7.16
C HIS A 323 1.36 16.96 -8.31
N ARG A 324 0.92 16.65 -9.54
CA ARG A 324 1.23 17.45 -10.73
C ARG A 324 -0.05 18.01 -11.32
N TRP A 325 0.04 19.25 -11.79
CA TRP A 325 -1.00 19.85 -12.61
C TRP A 325 -0.91 19.27 -14.02
N GLN A 326 -2.04 18.79 -14.54
CA GLN A 326 -2.12 18.24 -15.88
C GLN A 326 -2.90 19.19 -16.78
N GLN A 327 -2.39 19.45 -17.97
CA GLN A 327 -3.12 20.20 -18.98
C GLN A 327 -4.10 19.27 -19.70
N ALA A 328 -5.35 19.71 -19.81
CA ALA A 328 -6.40 19.02 -20.54
C ALA A 328 -7.18 20.01 -21.41
N HIS A 329 -7.85 19.48 -22.43
CA HIS A 329 -8.75 20.22 -23.31
C HIS A 329 -10.16 19.66 -23.14
N SER A 330 -11.17 20.54 -23.09
CA SER A 330 -12.57 20.09 -23.11
C SER A 330 -13.10 20.17 -24.53
N ASN A 331 -13.96 19.24 -24.93
CA ASN A 331 -14.80 19.41 -26.12
C ASN A 331 -16.16 19.95 -25.68
N CYS A 332 -16.43 21.23 -25.90
CA CYS A 332 -17.80 21.76 -25.85
C CYS A 332 -18.22 22.15 -27.26
N ASN A 333 -19.20 21.43 -27.81
CA ASN A 333 -19.85 21.77 -29.07
C ASN A 333 -20.63 23.08 -28.90
N GLY A 334 -20.36 24.11 -29.73
CA GLY A 334 -21.01 25.42 -29.66
C GLY A 334 -20.35 26.45 -28.70
N CYS A 335 -19.42 26.04 -27.83
CA CYS A 335 -18.67 26.98 -27.02
C CYS A 335 -17.58 27.65 -27.88
N ASN A 336 -17.63 28.99 -27.98
CA ASN A 336 -16.71 29.86 -28.75
C ASN A 336 -16.97 29.99 -30.27
N GLU A 337 -18.13 29.54 -30.77
CA GLU A 337 -18.54 29.81 -32.15
C GLU A 337 -18.97 31.28 -32.31
N ARG A 338 -18.02 32.19 -32.59
CA ARG A 338 -18.34 33.48 -33.23
C ARG A 338 -18.31 33.27 -34.73
N GLY A 339 -19.46 32.95 -35.31
CA GLY A 339 -19.65 32.75 -36.74
C GLY A 339 -21.00 33.29 -37.22
N VAL A 340 -21.11 33.54 -38.53
CA VAL A 340 -22.33 34.04 -39.20
C VAL A 340 -23.50 33.06 -39.00
N ASP A 341 -23.21 31.77 -38.81
CA ASP A 341 -24.20 30.74 -38.52
C ASP A 341 -24.89 30.94 -37.16
N LEU A 342 -24.19 31.50 -36.16
CA LEU A 342 -24.80 31.88 -34.86
C LEU A 342 -25.69 33.12 -35.01
N PHE A 343 -25.32 34.06 -35.88
CA PHE A 343 -26.17 35.21 -36.21
C PHE A 343 -27.44 34.78 -36.94
N LEU A 344 -27.34 33.84 -37.89
CA LEU A 344 -28.47 33.29 -38.63
C LEU A 344 -29.38 32.41 -37.75
N THR A 345 -28.82 31.62 -36.84
CA THR A 345 -29.62 30.86 -35.87
C THR A 345 -30.25 31.73 -34.79
N ASN A 346 -29.60 32.81 -34.36
CA ASN A 346 -30.20 33.82 -33.48
C ASN A 346 -31.21 34.73 -34.21
N LEU A 347 -31.30 34.67 -35.54
CA LEU A 347 -32.35 35.31 -36.33
C LEU A 347 -33.52 34.37 -36.65
N ASP A 348 -33.46 33.11 -36.24
CA ASP A 348 -34.56 32.15 -36.44
C ASP A 348 -35.66 32.39 -35.40
N PRO A 349 -36.84 32.92 -35.80
CA PRO A 349 -37.92 33.26 -34.87
C PRO A 349 -38.49 32.05 -34.12
N ARG A 350 -38.17 30.83 -34.56
CA ARG A 350 -38.59 29.59 -33.89
C ARG A 350 -37.82 29.31 -32.62
N LYS A 351 -36.60 29.85 -32.48
CA LYS A 351 -35.71 29.60 -31.33
C LYS A 351 -35.68 30.75 -30.32
N TRP A 352 -36.30 31.89 -30.64
CA TRP A 352 -36.30 33.08 -29.78
C TRP A 352 -37.00 32.88 -28.43
N PHE A 353 -37.87 31.88 -28.34
CA PHE A 353 -38.65 31.57 -27.14
C PHE A 353 -38.23 30.27 -26.46
N ASP A 354 -37.18 29.60 -26.95
CA ASP A 354 -36.66 28.39 -26.31
C ASP A 354 -35.98 28.76 -24.98
N GLY A 355 -36.49 28.20 -23.87
CA GLY A 355 -35.89 28.35 -22.53
C GLY A 355 -36.63 29.28 -21.56
N LEU A 356 -37.76 29.88 -21.93
CA LEU A 356 -38.61 30.66 -21.02
C LEU A 356 -39.41 29.74 -20.09
N ASN A 357 -38.82 29.31 -18.98
CA ASN A 357 -39.45 28.37 -18.05
C ASN A 357 -39.96 29.03 -16.76
N SER A 358 -39.62 30.30 -16.50
CA SER A 358 -40.13 31.03 -15.33
C SER A 358 -41.11 32.15 -15.72
N PRO A 359 -42.17 32.39 -14.91
CA PRO A 359 -43.14 33.46 -15.18
C PRO A 359 -42.51 34.86 -15.13
N ALA A 360 -41.38 35.02 -14.42
CA ALA A 360 -40.62 36.26 -14.39
C ALA A 360 -39.90 36.54 -15.73
N GLU A 361 -39.34 35.51 -16.36
CA GLU A 361 -38.68 35.61 -17.67
C GLU A 361 -39.68 35.96 -18.79
N ILE A 362 -40.88 35.40 -18.74
CA ILE A 362 -41.95 35.74 -19.69
C ILE A 362 -42.37 37.21 -19.54
N MET A 363 -42.49 37.70 -18.30
CA MET A 363 -42.87 39.08 -18.03
C MET A 363 -41.79 40.09 -18.48
N MET A 364 -40.51 39.77 -18.26
CA MET A 364 -39.37 40.53 -18.79
C MET A 364 -39.37 40.57 -20.33
N CYS A 365 -39.60 39.43 -20.98
CA CYS A 365 -39.65 39.34 -22.44
C CYS A 365 -40.78 40.23 -23.04
N VAL A 366 -41.97 40.20 -22.44
CA VAL A 366 -43.09 41.07 -22.85
C VAL A 366 -42.75 42.55 -22.68
N PHE A 367 -42.07 42.90 -21.58
CA PHE A 367 -41.64 44.28 -21.34
C PHE A 367 -40.61 44.75 -22.36
N GLU A 368 -39.62 43.92 -22.70
CA GLU A 368 -38.61 44.23 -23.71
C GLU A 368 -39.22 44.41 -25.10
N ILE A 369 -40.19 43.56 -25.49
CA ILE A 369 -40.91 43.70 -26.76
C ILE A 369 -41.69 45.02 -26.80
N LEU A 370 -42.40 45.36 -25.72
CA LEU A 370 -43.13 46.63 -25.61
C LEU A 370 -42.19 47.83 -25.74
N LEU A 371 -41.04 47.79 -25.06
CA LEU A 371 -40.05 48.86 -25.11
C LEU A 371 -39.46 48.98 -26.52
N GLY A 372 -39.20 47.86 -27.19
CA GLY A 372 -38.77 47.82 -28.59
C GLY A 372 -39.77 48.46 -29.54
N ILE A 373 -41.08 48.17 -29.38
CA ILE A 373 -42.15 48.78 -30.19
C ILE A 373 -42.21 50.30 -29.97
N VAL A 374 -42.12 50.75 -28.72
CA VAL A 374 -42.11 52.18 -28.39
C VAL A 374 -40.91 52.88 -29.03
N LEU A 375 -39.73 52.27 -28.97
CA LEU A 375 -38.50 52.82 -29.53
C LEU A 375 -38.57 52.87 -31.07
N PHE A 376 -39.14 51.85 -31.70
CA PHE A 376 -39.38 51.81 -33.15
C PHE A 376 -40.36 52.90 -33.60
N MET A 377 -41.46 53.10 -32.85
CA MET A 377 -42.42 54.17 -33.10
C MET A 377 -41.78 55.56 -32.90
N ALA A 378 -40.91 55.71 -31.91
CA ALA A 378 -40.15 56.95 -31.68
C ALA A 378 -39.19 57.24 -32.84
N ILE A 379 -38.50 56.23 -33.37
CA ILE A 379 -37.63 56.36 -34.55
C ILE A 379 -38.46 56.75 -35.79
N ILE A 380 -39.61 56.11 -36.02
CA ILE A 380 -40.50 56.48 -37.14
C ILE A 380 -40.98 57.92 -36.98
N ALA A 381 -41.36 58.34 -35.77
CA ALA A 381 -41.77 59.71 -35.50
C ALA A 381 -40.63 60.70 -35.76
N LEU A 382 -39.39 60.39 -35.32
CA LEU A 382 -38.20 61.20 -35.59
C LEU A 382 -37.90 61.31 -37.09
N CYS A 383 -37.93 60.18 -37.81
CA CYS A 383 -37.73 60.15 -39.25
C CYS A 383 -38.81 60.95 -40.00
N THR A 384 -40.09 60.73 -39.67
CA THR A 384 -41.21 61.36 -40.39
C THR A 384 -41.45 62.82 -40.02
N LYS A 385 -41.20 63.22 -38.77
CA LYS A 385 -41.46 64.59 -38.27
C LYS A 385 -40.23 65.47 -38.20
N CYS A 386 -39.02 64.93 -38.14
CA CYS A 386 -37.80 65.74 -38.11
C CYS A 386 -37.03 65.65 -39.43
N PHE A 387 -36.68 64.44 -39.88
CA PHE A 387 -35.82 64.27 -41.06
C PHE A 387 -36.51 64.57 -42.41
N ILE A 388 -37.76 64.13 -42.61
CA ILE A 388 -38.50 64.40 -43.86
C ILE A 388 -38.81 65.90 -44.09
N PRO A 389 -39.23 66.71 -43.10
CA PRO A 389 -39.43 68.15 -43.35
C PRO A 389 -38.11 68.92 -43.52
N LEU A 390 -37.03 68.52 -42.83
CA LEU A 390 -35.70 69.12 -43.01
C LEU A 390 -35.16 68.90 -44.44
N THR A 391 -35.36 67.70 -44.99
CA THR A 391 -34.95 67.40 -46.38
C THR A 391 -35.84 68.09 -47.41
N ARG A 392 -37.13 68.32 -47.14
CA ARG A 392 -38.00 69.16 -47.98
C ARG A 392 -37.61 70.64 -47.99
N TRP A 393 -37.10 71.18 -46.87
CA TRP A 393 -36.62 72.56 -46.79
C TRP A 393 -35.33 72.79 -47.58
N LEU A 394 -34.45 71.79 -47.64
CA LEU A 394 -33.20 71.82 -48.42
C LEU A 394 -33.41 71.73 -49.95
N ILE A 395 -34.58 71.29 -50.43
CA ILE A 395 -34.87 71.08 -51.87
C ILE A 395 -35.79 72.19 -52.45
N CYS A 396 -36.22 73.18 -51.66
CA CYS A 396 -37.00 74.32 -52.17
C CYS A 396 -36.12 75.34 -52.93
N ILE A 397 -36.03 75.15 -54.25
CA ILE A 397 -35.51 76.14 -55.22
C ILE A 397 -36.48 77.34 -55.27
N PRO A 398 -36.02 78.61 -55.09
CA PRO A 398 -36.90 79.76 -55.20
C PRO A 398 -37.36 79.97 -56.65
N LYS A 399 -38.69 80.08 -56.84
CA LYS A 399 -39.29 80.51 -58.10
C LYS A 399 -38.91 81.97 -58.38
N VAL A 400 -38.28 82.20 -59.53
CA VAL A 400 -37.98 83.55 -60.06
C VAL A 400 -39.31 84.26 -60.41
N PRO A 401 -39.53 85.51 -59.99
CA PRO A 401 -40.74 86.25 -60.33
C PRO A 401 -40.72 86.66 -61.81
N LYS A 402 -41.84 86.47 -62.51
CA LYS A 402 -42.05 86.94 -63.88
C LYS A 402 -42.20 88.46 -63.89
N LYS A 403 -41.46 89.14 -64.77
CA LYS A 403 -41.78 90.48 -65.26
C LYS A 403 -42.82 90.41 -66.35
#